data_AF-A0A443P7N3-F1
#
_entry.id   AF-A0A443P7N3-F1
#
_cell.length_a   1.000
_cell.length_b   1.000
_cell.length_c   1.000
_cell.angle_alpha   90.00
_cell.angle_beta   90.00
_cell.angle_gamma   90.00
#
_symmetry.space_group_name_H-M   'P 1'
#
loop_
_entity.id
_entity.type
_entity.pdbx_description
1 polymer ?
#
loop_
_entity_poly.entity_id
_entity_poly.type
_entity_poly.pdbx_seq_one_letter_code
_entity_poly.pdbx_strand_id
1 'polypeptide(L)'
;MENKTFIIAVVNKAYTEEGSLLDLLLQSFQVGEGTQLLRNHLLLAAIDQTAFEQCSLKGLHCYKFMTDGHVDYSGEKIFMSRDYRDLTWMKNLFQANVLRRGYNFIFTDMDVIWLRNPFERLIHQGVDLQISCDHYNGRPTGNYINTGFYFVVSNDKTKSMFDKWYAARIDHSFRFDDQVVLQRLIEKGLIQHLDLRVRFLNPLYFGGFCISGTNYGKVVTMHASCCQTISAKIRDLRAILDGWIKFKGQGLEGDPRWLDQTSTIPKDELEEALEGASMENKTLIIGVVNKAYTKEGACDLFLQSFQLGEVLSSCATNLSSSRSIRQLWIDAISNALHCYKLKTDGVDFSGEKVYMIWM
;
A
#
# COMPACT_ATOMS: atom_id res chain seq x y z
N MET A 1 5.71 15.01 5.46
CA MET A 1 6.92 14.73 6.26
C MET A 1 7.72 16.00 6.44
N GLU A 2 8.15 16.30 7.66
CA GLU A 2 8.95 17.50 7.98
C GLU A 2 10.31 17.54 7.23
N ASN A 3 10.79 16.40 6.71
CA ASN A 3 12.11 16.24 6.09
C ASN A 3 12.19 16.33 4.55
N LYS A 4 11.20 16.92 3.86
CA LYS A 4 11.19 17.04 2.38
C LYS A 4 11.47 15.70 1.65
N THR A 5 11.02 14.59 2.23
CA THR A 5 11.22 13.23 1.68
C THR A 5 9.92 12.72 1.06
N PHE A 6 10.01 12.13 -0.13
CA PHE A 6 8.90 11.42 -0.75
C PHE A 6 9.37 10.15 -1.47
N ILE A 7 8.43 9.36 -1.98
CA ILE A 7 8.70 8.10 -2.68
C ILE A 7 8.48 8.33 -4.16
N ILE A 8 9.42 7.91 -5.00
CA ILE A 8 9.34 7.97 -6.45
C ILE A 8 9.21 6.55 -6.99
N ALA A 9 8.23 6.33 -7.85
CA ALA A 9 8.20 5.18 -8.74
C ALA A 9 7.86 5.62 -10.16
N VAL A 10 8.30 4.85 -11.16
CA VAL A 10 8.07 5.15 -12.57
C VAL A 10 7.06 4.15 -13.14
N VAL A 11 6.03 4.65 -13.82
CA VAL A 11 4.92 3.83 -14.33
C VAL A 11 4.69 4.05 -15.82
N ASN A 12 4.29 2.98 -16.50
CA ASN A 12 3.73 3.00 -17.85
C ASN A 12 2.33 2.37 -17.84
N LYS A 13 1.64 2.36 -18.98
CA LYS A 13 0.30 1.80 -19.14
C LYS A 13 0.20 0.39 -18.57
N ALA A 14 1.13 -0.51 -18.94
CA ALA A 14 1.13 -1.91 -18.51
C ALA A 14 1.20 -2.08 -16.98
N TYR A 15 1.81 -1.12 -16.27
CA TYR A 15 1.88 -1.13 -14.81
C TYR A 15 0.67 -0.51 -14.12
N THR A 16 -0.30 0.02 -14.87
CA THR A 16 -1.48 0.72 -14.33
C THR A 16 -2.81 0.04 -14.66
N GLU A 17 -2.79 -1.06 -15.40
CA GLU A 17 -3.98 -1.89 -15.66
C GLU A 17 -4.53 -2.54 -14.38
N GLU A 18 -5.76 -3.03 -14.42
CA GLU A 18 -6.36 -3.70 -13.27
C GLU A 18 -5.59 -4.98 -12.89
N GLY A 19 -5.29 -5.14 -11.61
CA GLY A 19 -4.51 -6.28 -11.09
C GLY A 19 -3.01 -6.21 -11.41
N SER A 20 -2.53 -5.05 -11.85
CA SER A 20 -1.14 -4.79 -12.23
C SER A 20 -0.19 -4.63 -11.03
N LEU A 21 1.07 -4.31 -11.33
CA LEU A 21 2.10 -3.98 -10.34
C LEU A 21 1.75 -2.75 -9.49
N LEU A 22 1.04 -1.76 -10.05
CA LEU A 22 0.58 -0.62 -9.24
C LEU A 22 -0.43 -1.06 -8.17
N ASP A 23 -1.38 -1.92 -8.53
CA ASP A 23 -2.35 -2.41 -7.55
C ASP A 23 -1.67 -3.22 -6.45
N LEU A 24 -0.67 -4.03 -6.78
CA LEU A 24 0.14 -4.75 -5.78
C LEU A 24 0.94 -3.82 -4.87
N LEU A 25 1.57 -2.77 -5.42
CA LEU A 25 2.28 -1.77 -4.63
C LEU A 25 1.32 -1.08 -3.64
N LEU A 26 0.16 -0.62 -4.11
CA LEU A 26 -0.84 0.05 -3.27
C LEU A 26 -1.43 -0.89 -2.22
N GLN A 27 -1.71 -2.14 -2.58
CA GLN A 27 -2.16 -3.16 -1.64
C GLN A 27 -1.09 -3.41 -0.57
N SER A 28 0.20 -3.43 -0.93
CA SER A 28 1.30 -3.58 0.04
C SER A 28 1.37 -2.41 1.02
N PHE A 29 1.08 -1.17 0.59
CA PHE A 29 0.93 -0.05 1.51
C PHE A 29 -0.26 -0.21 2.45
N GLN A 30 -1.35 -0.81 1.98
CA GLN A 30 -2.53 -1.01 2.81
C GLN A 30 -2.33 -2.08 3.90
N VAL A 31 -1.69 -3.20 3.55
CA VAL A 31 -1.55 -4.36 4.47
C VAL A 31 -0.19 -4.43 5.18
N GLY A 32 0.76 -3.57 4.81
CA GLY A 32 2.08 -3.51 5.42
C GLY A 32 2.07 -2.80 6.77
N GLU A 33 3.06 -3.14 7.60
CA GLU A 33 3.19 -2.59 8.95
C GLU A 33 3.78 -1.18 8.90
N GLY A 34 3.00 -0.18 9.29
CA GLY A 34 3.41 1.23 9.26
C GLY A 34 3.56 1.83 7.86
N THR A 35 3.03 1.19 6.81
CA THR A 35 3.19 1.64 5.42
C THR A 35 2.00 2.43 4.87
N GLN A 36 0.82 2.38 5.52
CA GLN A 36 -0.42 2.96 5.00
C GLN A 36 -0.32 4.45 4.65
N LEU A 37 0.32 5.25 5.53
CA LEU A 37 0.50 6.69 5.31
C LEU A 37 1.52 7.02 4.22
N LEU A 38 2.37 6.06 3.81
CA LEU A 38 3.35 6.26 2.76
C LEU A 38 2.71 6.46 1.38
N ARG A 39 1.47 5.97 1.19
CA ARG A 39 0.66 6.24 -0.01
C ARG A 39 0.53 7.74 -0.30
N ASN A 40 0.37 8.57 0.74
CA ASN A 40 0.23 10.02 0.61
C ASN A 40 1.55 10.72 0.24
N HIS A 41 2.65 9.97 0.18
CA HIS A 41 3.98 10.45 -0.16
C HIS A 41 4.54 9.77 -1.41
N LEU A 42 3.71 8.98 -2.11
CA LEU A 42 4.07 8.35 -3.37
C LEU A 42 3.81 9.30 -4.54
N LEU A 43 4.87 9.62 -5.28
CA LEU A 43 4.82 10.30 -6.57
C LEU A 43 5.11 9.29 -7.68
N LEU A 44 4.14 9.10 -8.57
CA LEU A 44 4.28 8.26 -9.75
C LEU A 44 4.67 9.12 -10.95
N ALA A 45 5.87 8.88 -11.48
CA ALA A 45 6.33 9.48 -12.71
C ALA A 45 5.83 8.65 -13.90
N ALA A 46 4.77 9.11 -14.54
CA ALA A 46 4.07 8.46 -15.63
C ALA A 46 4.75 8.74 -16.98
N ILE A 47 5.10 7.67 -17.67
CA ILE A 47 5.81 7.71 -18.96
C ILE A 47 4.88 8.06 -20.12
N ASP A 48 3.64 7.56 -20.06
CA ASP A 48 2.63 7.74 -21.11
C ASP A 48 1.35 8.37 -20.56
N GLN A 49 0.48 8.81 -21.48
CA GLN A 49 -0.77 9.48 -21.13
C GLN A 49 -1.71 8.56 -20.36
N THR A 50 -1.81 7.28 -20.74
CA THR A 50 -2.70 6.32 -20.08
C THR A 50 -2.27 6.11 -18.64
N ALA A 51 -0.98 5.92 -18.39
CA ALA A 51 -0.44 5.77 -17.04
C ALA A 51 -0.73 7.00 -16.16
N PHE A 52 -0.60 8.20 -16.74
CA PHE A 52 -0.90 9.45 -16.04
C PHE A 52 -2.38 9.57 -15.67
N GLU A 53 -3.29 9.26 -16.61
CA GLU A 53 -4.73 9.27 -16.38
C GLU A 53 -5.15 8.25 -15.33
N GLN A 54 -4.67 6.99 -15.44
CA GLN A 54 -4.98 5.92 -14.49
C GLN A 54 -4.47 6.24 -13.08
N CYS A 55 -3.24 6.75 -12.97
CA CYS A 55 -2.69 7.21 -11.70
C CYS A 55 -3.57 8.32 -11.08
N SER A 56 -4.00 9.29 -11.90
CA SER A 56 -4.80 10.43 -11.46
C SER A 56 -6.19 10.01 -11.00
N LEU A 57 -6.82 9.08 -11.72
CA LEU A 57 -8.12 8.48 -11.37
C LEU A 57 -8.07 7.74 -10.02
N LYS A 58 -6.92 7.14 -9.67
CA LYS A 58 -6.69 6.50 -8.36
C LYS A 58 -6.38 7.49 -7.23
N GLY A 59 -6.44 8.81 -7.50
CA GLY A 59 -6.22 9.86 -6.50
C GLY A 59 -4.79 9.92 -5.96
N LEU A 60 -3.80 9.52 -6.77
CA LEU A 60 -2.37 9.53 -6.40
C LEU A 60 -1.69 10.82 -6.88
N HIS A 61 -0.49 11.09 -6.37
CA HIS A 61 0.34 12.14 -6.94
C HIS A 61 1.01 11.61 -8.22
N CYS A 62 0.73 12.27 -9.34
CA CYS A 62 1.18 11.82 -10.66
C CYS A 62 1.93 12.95 -11.36
N TYR A 63 3.04 12.62 -12.01
CA TYR A 63 3.78 13.54 -12.85
C TYR A 63 3.99 12.91 -14.23
N LYS A 64 3.54 13.57 -15.29
CA LYS A 64 3.76 13.08 -16.66
C LYS A 64 5.13 13.50 -17.17
N PHE A 65 5.92 12.55 -17.67
CA PHE A 65 7.13 12.87 -18.43
C PHE A 65 6.75 13.66 -19.70
N MET A 66 7.40 14.81 -19.92
CA MET A 66 7.29 15.50 -21.20
C MET A 66 8.13 14.74 -22.22
N THR A 67 7.46 14.13 -23.20
CA THR A 67 8.10 13.48 -24.34
C THR A 67 7.81 14.30 -25.60
N ASP A 68 8.73 14.24 -26.56
CA ASP A 68 8.79 15.06 -27.77
C ASP A 68 7.67 14.71 -28.79
N GLY A 69 6.64 13.96 -28.39
CA GLY A 69 5.50 13.57 -29.24
C GLY A 69 5.80 12.55 -30.35
N HIS A 70 7.06 12.23 -30.60
CA HIS A 70 7.49 11.38 -31.73
C HIS A 70 7.70 9.89 -31.39
N VAL A 71 7.62 9.49 -30.12
CA VAL A 71 7.89 8.10 -29.67
C VAL A 71 6.76 7.59 -28.78
N ASP A 72 6.18 6.44 -29.16
CA ASP A 72 5.14 5.75 -28.39
C ASP A 72 5.76 4.82 -27.33
N TYR A 73 5.58 5.19 -26.06
CA TYR A 73 6.07 4.44 -24.90
C TYR A 73 4.97 3.61 -24.19
N SER A 74 3.77 3.49 -24.78
CA SER A 74 2.58 2.93 -24.13
C SER A 74 2.51 1.40 -23.99
N GLY A 75 3.53 0.65 -24.44
CA GLY A 75 3.58 -0.82 -24.37
C GLY A 75 4.57 -1.39 -23.34
N GLU A 76 4.47 -2.70 -23.04
CA GLU A 76 5.52 -3.45 -22.33
C GLU A 76 6.84 -3.34 -23.13
N LYS A 77 7.86 -2.73 -22.54
CA LYS A 77 9.16 -2.57 -23.19
C LYS A 77 10.07 -3.72 -22.77
N ILE A 78 10.49 -4.51 -23.75
CA ILE A 78 11.45 -5.60 -23.57
C ILE A 78 12.72 -5.00 -22.94
N PHE A 79 13.16 -5.63 -21.85
CA PHE A 79 14.42 -5.33 -21.18
C PHE A 79 15.56 -5.21 -22.21
N MET A 80 16.34 -4.11 -22.14
CA MET A 80 17.40 -3.71 -23.09
C MET A 80 16.99 -3.13 -24.46
N SER A 81 15.70 -2.90 -24.75
CA SER A 81 15.29 -2.17 -25.96
C SER A 81 15.75 -0.70 -25.95
N ARG A 82 15.84 -0.06 -27.14
CA ARG A 82 16.21 1.36 -27.27
C ARG A 82 15.27 2.24 -26.43
N ASP A 83 13.97 1.97 -26.53
CA ASP A 83 12.93 2.65 -25.76
C ASP A 83 13.12 2.47 -24.25
N TYR A 84 13.36 1.25 -23.74
CA TYR A 84 13.62 0.98 -22.32
C TYR A 84 14.80 1.80 -21.76
N ARG A 85 15.82 2.04 -22.59
CA ARG A 85 17.01 2.78 -22.20
C ARG A 85 16.75 4.29 -22.14
N ASP A 86 15.96 4.84 -23.06
CA ASP A 86 15.56 6.24 -22.99
C ASP A 86 14.66 6.50 -21.75
N LEU A 87 13.78 5.55 -21.40
CA LEU A 87 12.99 5.60 -20.15
C LEU A 87 13.87 5.61 -18.90
N THR A 88 14.92 4.79 -18.90
CA THR A 88 15.86 4.65 -17.79
C THR A 88 16.67 5.93 -17.56
N TRP A 89 17.03 6.65 -18.62
CA TRP A 89 17.70 7.95 -18.52
C TRP A 89 16.74 9.09 -18.19
N MET A 90 15.47 9.03 -18.63
CA MET A 90 14.43 9.96 -18.17
C MET A 90 14.19 9.84 -16.66
N LYS A 91 14.13 8.61 -16.14
CA LYS A 91 14.10 8.31 -14.69
C LYS A 91 15.25 9.01 -13.96
N ASN A 92 16.48 8.80 -14.44
CA ASN A 92 17.67 9.37 -13.83
C ASN A 92 17.68 10.91 -13.86
N LEU A 93 17.29 11.52 -14.99
CA LEU A 93 17.19 12.98 -15.13
C LEU A 93 16.14 13.57 -14.19
N PHE A 94 14.99 12.90 -14.05
CA PHE A 94 13.95 13.32 -13.12
C PHE A 94 14.45 13.33 -11.67
N GLN A 95 15.10 12.26 -11.25
CA GLN A 95 15.69 12.15 -9.90
C GLN A 95 16.76 13.22 -9.66
N ALA A 96 17.63 13.50 -10.63
CA ALA A 96 18.60 14.59 -10.55
C ALA A 96 17.91 15.95 -10.33
N ASN A 97 16.81 16.20 -11.06
CA ASN A 97 16.02 17.42 -10.92
C ASN A 97 15.31 17.54 -9.57
N VAL A 98 14.91 16.42 -8.97
CA VAL A 98 14.37 16.36 -7.59
C VAL A 98 15.46 16.75 -6.58
N LEU A 99 16.67 16.21 -6.70
CA LEU A 99 17.79 16.55 -5.81
C LEU A 99 18.17 18.03 -5.90
N ARG A 100 18.21 18.61 -7.12
CA ARG A 100 18.50 20.04 -7.32
C ARG A 100 17.50 20.96 -6.63
N ARG A 101 16.27 20.50 -6.40
CA ARG A 101 15.21 21.22 -5.67
C ARG A 101 15.28 21.02 -4.15
N GLY A 102 16.26 20.27 -3.65
CA GLY A 102 16.49 20.08 -2.23
C GLY A 102 15.57 19.04 -1.57
N TYR A 103 14.99 18.13 -2.36
CA TYR A 103 14.17 17.04 -1.83
C TYR A 103 14.97 15.75 -1.70
N ASN A 104 14.74 15.04 -0.60
CA ASN A 104 15.19 13.66 -0.42
C ASN A 104 14.17 12.72 -1.06
N PHE A 105 14.58 11.52 -1.44
CA PHE A 105 13.61 10.54 -1.92
C PHE A 105 14.04 9.10 -1.70
N ILE A 106 13.04 8.23 -1.56
CA ILE A 106 13.20 6.80 -1.84
C ILE A 106 12.79 6.59 -3.29
N PHE A 107 13.62 5.93 -4.08
CA PHE A 107 13.20 5.35 -5.34
C PHE A 107 12.85 3.88 -5.13
N THR A 108 11.76 3.45 -5.75
CA THR A 108 11.32 2.05 -5.78
C THR A 108 10.83 1.70 -7.19
N ASP A 109 11.29 0.57 -7.70
CA ASP A 109 10.67 -0.02 -8.89
C ASP A 109 9.26 -0.50 -8.56
N MET A 110 8.41 -0.62 -9.59
CA MET A 110 7.02 -1.03 -9.45
C MET A 110 6.85 -2.50 -9.04
N ASP A 111 7.90 -3.30 -9.18
CA ASP A 111 7.95 -4.71 -8.80
C ASP A 111 8.57 -4.92 -7.41
N VAL A 112 8.48 -3.89 -6.56
CA VAL A 112 8.85 -3.94 -5.14
C VAL A 112 7.60 -3.75 -4.29
N ILE A 113 7.28 -4.72 -3.44
CA ILE A 113 6.22 -4.59 -2.42
C ILE A 113 6.81 -4.21 -1.07
N TRP A 114 6.05 -3.45 -0.29
CA TRP A 114 6.47 -2.88 0.98
C TRP A 114 5.68 -3.53 2.12
N LEU A 115 6.37 -4.37 2.90
CA LEU A 115 5.77 -5.14 3.99
C LEU A 115 5.93 -4.42 5.35
N ARG A 116 6.93 -3.56 5.50
CA ARG A 116 7.10 -2.66 6.65
C ARG A 116 7.57 -1.28 6.24
N ASN A 117 7.41 -0.30 7.12
CA ASN A 117 7.96 1.04 6.94
C ASN A 117 9.51 1.00 6.85
N PRO A 118 10.15 1.33 5.71
CA PRO A 118 11.59 1.23 5.60
C PRO A 118 12.35 2.30 6.37
N PHE A 119 11.69 3.41 6.75
CA PHE A 119 12.34 4.47 7.51
C PHE A 119 12.80 4.03 8.90
N GLU A 120 12.30 2.91 9.42
CA GLU A 120 12.77 2.27 10.66
C GLU A 120 14.15 1.60 10.51
N ARG A 121 14.58 1.30 9.28
CA ARG A 121 15.85 0.63 8.98
C ARG A 121 16.85 1.51 8.20
N LEU A 122 16.35 2.57 7.58
CA LEU A 122 17.14 3.57 6.88
C LEU A 122 17.79 4.54 7.87
N ILE A 123 19.04 4.90 7.61
CA ILE A 123 19.77 5.92 8.36
C ILE A 123 19.51 7.28 7.72
N HIS A 124 18.91 8.21 8.45
CA HIS A 124 18.46 9.50 7.90
C HIS A 124 19.55 10.59 7.90
N GLN A 125 20.58 10.44 8.73
CA GLN A 125 21.63 11.42 8.89
C GLN A 125 22.99 10.77 8.69
N GLY A 126 23.89 11.48 8.00
CA GLY A 126 25.26 11.02 7.83
C GLY A 126 25.47 9.91 6.79
N VAL A 127 24.46 9.54 6.02
CA VAL A 127 24.57 8.63 4.87
C VAL A 127 23.94 9.28 3.66
N ASP A 128 24.69 9.37 2.56
CA ASP A 128 24.30 10.09 1.35
C ASP A 128 23.39 9.23 0.45
N LEU A 129 23.72 7.94 0.33
CA LEU A 129 23.01 6.96 -0.49
C LEU A 129 22.89 5.61 0.24
N GLN A 130 21.67 5.08 0.32
CA GLN A 130 21.38 3.74 0.80
C GLN A 130 20.74 2.92 -0.30
N ILE A 131 21.42 1.91 -0.82
CA ILE A 131 21.02 1.22 -2.06
C ILE A 131 20.98 -0.29 -1.88
N SER A 132 19.99 -0.95 -2.49
CA SER A 132 19.91 -2.41 -2.57
C SER A 132 21.10 -3.01 -3.33
N CYS A 133 21.27 -4.32 -3.22
CA CYS A 133 22.32 -5.07 -3.89
C CYS A 133 21.83 -6.42 -4.40
N ASP A 134 22.37 -6.86 -5.54
CA ASP A 134 22.07 -8.18 -6.10
C ASP A 134 22.79 -9.31 -5.36
N HIS A 135 23.94 -9.03 -4.76
CA HIS A 135 24.68 -9.98 -3.93
C HIS A 135 25.23 -9.27 -2.69
N TYR A 136 25.06 -9.88 -1.53
CA TYR A 136 25.50 -9.30 -0.25
C TYR A 136 26.65 -10.11 0.35
N ASN A 137 27.81 -9.46 0.48
CA ASN A 137 29.04 -10.05 1.03
C ASN A 137 29.06 -10.14 2.57
N GLY A 138 27.93 -9.83 3.24
CA GLY A 138 27.82 -9.78 4.70
C GLY A 138 28.16 -8.41 5.32
N ARG A 139 28.60 -7.43 4.52
CA ARG A 139 29.00 -6.08 4.98
C ARG A 139 28.23 -4.99 4.20
N PRO A 140 28.02 -3.80 4.79
CA PRO A 140 27.28 -2.71 4.14
C PRO A 140 28.09 -1.97 3.06
N THR A 141 29.21 -2.52 2.59
CA THR A 141 30.16 -1.89 1.65
C THR A 141 30.73 -2.92 0.69
N GLY A 142 31.11 -2.49 -0.52
CA GLY A 142 31.78 -3.37 -1.49
C GLY A 142 30.87 -4.44 -2.09
N ASN A 143 29.60 -4.10 -2.33
CA ASN A 143 28.64 -4.97 -3.00
C ASN A 143 28.32 -4.42 -4.40
N TYR A 144 27.70 -5.26 -5.24
CA TYR A 144 27.13 -4.85 -6.52
C TYR A 144 25.77 -4.19 -6.29
N ILE A 145 25.54 -3.02 -6.87
CA ILE A 145 24.30 -2.27 -6.68
C ILE A 145 23.11 -2.96 -7.35
N ASN A 146 21.93 -2.73 -6.77
CA ASN A 146 20.64 -2.93 -7.40
C ASN A 146 19.87 -1.60 -7.32
N THR A 147 19.42 -1.08 -8.46
CA THR A 147 18.74 0.23 -8.54
C THR A 147 17.22 0.15 -8.37
N GLY A 148 16.67 -1.01 -7.99
CA GLY A 148 15.24 -1.20 -7.78
C GLY A 148 14.72 -0.67 -6.46
N PHE A 149 15.60 -0.46 -5.47
CA PHE A 149 15.26 0.28 -4.26
C PHE A 149 16.46 1.02 -3.70
N TYR A 150 16.31 2.33 -3.45
CA TYR A 150 17.34 3.10 -2.75
C TYR A 150 16.79 4.40 -2.15
N PHE A 151 17.43 4.88 -1.09
CA PHE A 151 17.15 6.15 -0.43
C PHE A 151 18.31 7.12 -0.63
N VAL A 152 18.00 8.35 -1.05
CA VAL A 152 18.98 9.41 -1.33
C VAL A 152 18.66 10.65 -0.50
N VAL A 153 19.69 11.20 0.14
CA VAL A 153 19.64 12.50 0.80
C VAL A 153 20.14 13.58 -0.16
N SER A 154 19.40 14.68 -0.30
CA SER A 154 19.82 15.81 -1.14
C SER A 154 20.93 16.61 -0.48
N ASN A 155 22.09 16.61 -1.13
CA ASN A 155 23.24 17.45 -0.81
C ASN A 155 24.11 17.62 -2.06
N ASP A 156 25.20 18.39 -1.97
CA ASP A 156 26.00 18.70 -3.15
C ASP A 156 26.75 17.49 -3.72
N LYS A 157 27.06 16.49 -2.88
CA LYS A 157 27.68 15.23 -3.30
C LYS A 157 26.70 14.39 -4.11
N THR A 158 25.46 14.21 -3.63
CA THR A 158 24.44 13.43 -4.34
C THR A 158 23.94 14.13 -5.60
N LYS A 159 23.83 15.47 -5.62
CA LYS A 159 23.57 16.23 -6.86
C LYS A 159 24.67 15.97 -7.90
N SER A 160 25.94 16.09 -7.50
CA SER A 160 27.08 15.84 -8.38
C SER A 160 27.16 14.39 -8.87
N MET A 161 26.81 13.44 -8.00
CA MET A 161 26.73 12.01 -8.33
C MET A 161 25.70 11.76 -9.44
N PHE A 162 24.48 12.27 -9.28
CA PHE A 162 23.42 12.09 -10.28
C PHE A 162 23.73 12.82 -11.58
N ASP A 163 24.35 14.01 -11.53
CA ASP A 163 24.79 14.73 -12.73
C ASP A 163 25.84 13.93 -13.53
N LYS A 164 26.84 13.36 -12.83
CA LYS A 164 27.85 12.49 -13.45
C LYS A 164 27.23 11.19 -13.99
N TRP A 165 26.29 10.60 -13.25
CA TRP A 165 25.58 9.40 -13.67
C TRP A 165 24.79 9.65 -14.96
N TYR A 166 24.03 10.75 -15.01
CA TYR A 166 23.29 11.14 -16.21
C TYR A 166 24.20 11.46 -17.39
N ALA A 167 25.32 12.16 -17.16
CA ALA A 167 26.28 12.52 -18.20
C ALA A 167 26.96 11.28 -18.81
N ALA A 168 27.26 10.26 -18.00
CA ALA A 168 27.93 9.04 -18.42
C ALA A 168 27.12 8.21 -19.44
N ARG A 169 25.82 8.49 -19.62
CA ARG A 169 24.99 7.86 -20.67
C ARG A 169 25.58 8.02 -22.09
N ILE A 170 26.31 9.11 -22.35
CA ILE A 170 26.83 9.47 -23.67
C ILE A 170 28.05 8.62 -24.05
N ASP A 171 28.91 8.30 -23.09
CA ASP A 171 30.14 7.50 -23.27
C ASP A 171 29.84 6.00 -23.45
N HIS A 172 28.64 5.58 -23.05
CA HIS A 172 28.21 4.20 -23.08
C HIS A 172 27.23 3.99 -24.23
N SER A 173 27.80 3.88 -25.45
CA SER A 173 27.08 3.62 -26.70
C SER A 173 25.92 2.64 -26.52
N PHE A 174 24.69 3.12 -26.63
CA PHE A 174 23.42 2.42 -26.80
C PHE A 174 23.15 1.03 -26.13
N ARG A 175 23.92 0.55 -25.14
CA ARG A 175 23.82 -0.86 -24.66
C ARG A 175 23.64 -1.08 -23.17
N PHE A 176 23.93 -0.09 -22.31
CA PHE A 176 23.82 -0.25 -20.86
C PHE A 176 22.63 0.54 -20.28
N ASP A 177 22.03 0.00 -19.22
CA ASP A 177 21.01 0.63 -18.39
C ASP A 177 21.64 1.50 -17.28
N ASP A 178 20.80 2.11 -16.43
CA ASP A 178 21.27 3.00 -15.36
C ASP A 178 22.09 2.25 -14.30
N GLN A 179 21.67 1.03 -13.93
CA GLN A 179 22.37 0.20 -12.94
C GLN A 179 23.80 -0.12 -13.40
N VAL A 180 23.95 -0.64 -14.62
CA VAL A 180 25.26 -1.02 -15.16
C VAL A 180 26.18 0.20 -15.26
N VAL A 181 25.67 1.35 -15.69
CA VAL A 181 26.47 2.57 -15.77
C VAL A 181 26.88 3.07 -14.39
N LEU A 182 25.97 3.07 -13.40
CA LEU A 182 26.34 3.49 -12.05
C LEU A 182 27.36 2.56 -11.43
N GLN A 183 27.20 1.25 -11.60
CA GLN A 183 28.14 0.24 -11.12
C GLN A 183 29.56 0.51 -11.66
N ARG A 184 29.68 0.80 -12.96
CA ARG A 184 30.97 1.15 -13.58
C ARG A 184 31.57 2.46 -13.06
N LEU A 185 30.73 3.47 -12.82
CA LEU A 185 31.21 4.71 -12.21
C LEU A 185 31.73 4.46 -10.80
N ILE A 186 31.04 3.64 -10.01
CA ILE A 186 31.49 3.20 -8.68
C ILE A 186 32.83 2.47 -8.77
N GLU A 187 32.98 1.53 -9.72
CA GLU A 187 34.25 0.82 -9.97
C GLU A 187 35.39 1.74 -10.42
N LYS A 188 35.08 2.82 -11.14
CA LYS A 188 36.02 3.90 -11.49
C LYS A 188 36.27 4.89 -10.34
N GLY A 189 35.76 4.60 -9.15
CA GLY A 189 36.03 5.36 -7.93
C GLY A 189 35.07 6.52 -7.66
N LEU A 190 33.88 6.58 -8.28
CA LEU A 190 32.91 7.69 -8.09
C LEU A 190 32.66 8.00 -6.62
N ILE A 191 32.54 6.96 -5.79
CA ILE A 191 32.28 7.08 -4.35
C ILE A 191 33.43 7.86 -3.67
N GLN A 192 34.68 7.48 -3.94
CA GLN A 192 35.85 8.10 -3.35
C GLN A 192 36.07 9.52 -3.86
N HIS A 193 35.90 9.76 -5.16
CA HIS A 193 36.09 11.08 -5.77
C HIS A 193 35.10 12.13 -5.24
N LEU A 194 33.89 11.71 -4.88
CA LEU A 194 32.85 12.60 -4.34
C LEU A 194 32.75 12.54 -2.80
N ASP A 195 33.61 11.76 -2.14
CA ASP A 195 33.54 11.49 -0.70
C ASP A 195 32.12 11.07 -0.25
N LEU A 196 31.47 10.20 -1.05
CA LEU A 196 30.10 9.74 -0.77
C LEU A 196 30.09 8.70 0.35
N ARG A 197 29.21 8.90 1.32
CA ARG A 197 28.88 7.89 2.33
C ARG A 197 27.76 7.00 1.80
N VAL A 198 28.14 5.84 1.25
CA VAL A 198 27.22 4.86 0.68
C VAL A 198 27.07 3.67 1.62
N ARG A 199 25.83 3.22 1.81
CA ARG A 199 25.50 2.00 2.57
C ARG A 199 24.67 1.06 1.71
N PHE A 200 25.14 -0.17 1.56
CA PHE A 200 24.37 -1.22 0.92
C PHE A 200 23.36 -1.83 1.91
N LEU A 201 22.13 -2.04 1.43
CA LEU A 201 21.02 -2.54 2.22
C LEU A 201 21.13 -4.06 2.39
N ASN A 202 20.90 -4.55 3.61
CA ASN A 202 20.98 -5.98 3.91
C ASN A 202 19.74 -6.72 3.35
N PRO A 203 19.92 -7.77 2.51
CA PRO A 203 18.82 -8.54 1.94
C PRO A 203 17.88 -9.21 2.95
N LEU A 204 18.30 -9.37 4.21
CA LEU A 204 17.42 -9.82 5.28
C LEU A 204 16.22 -8.89 5.50
N TYR A 205 16.40 -7.61 5.23
CA TYR A 205 15.37 -6.58 5.37
C TYR A 205 14.88 -6.10 4.00
N PHE A 206 15.78 -5.86 3.06
CA PHE A 206 15.45 -5.37 1.71
C PHE A 206 15.66 -6.51 0.72
N GLY A 207 14.71 -7.45 0.74
CA GLY A 207 14.83 -8.72 0.06
C GLY A 207 14.60 -8.60 -1.44
N GLY A 208 15.13 -9.59 -2.16
CA GLY A 208 14.84 -9.78 -3.57
C GLY A 208 14.65 -11.27 -3.87
N PHE A 209 13.84 -11.57 -4.88
CA PHE A 209 13.77 -12.91 -5.42
C PHE A 209 15.16 -13.35 -5.88
N CYS A 210 15.43 -14.66 -5.79
CA CYS A 210 16.73 -15.27 -6.14
C CYS A 210 17.95 -14.90 -5.27
N ILE A 211 17.86 -13.92 -4.37
CA ILE A 211 18.97 -13.50 -3.50
C ILE A 211 18.73 -13.98 -2.06
N SER A 212 17.48 -13.90 -1.61
CA SER A 212 17.08 -14.20 -0.24
C SER A 212 15.72 -14.88 -0.22
N GLY A 213 15.57 -15.89 0.65
CA GLY A 213 14.24 -16.39 1.01
C GLY A 213 13.44 -15.35 1.80
N THR A 214 12.13 -15.50 1.85
CA THR A 214 11.26 -14.57 2.57
C THR A 214 11.24 -14.90 4.06
N ASN A 215 11.81 -14.02 4.90
CA ASN A 215 11.63 -14.07 6.35
C ASN A 215 10.62 -13.01 6.78
N TYR A 216 9.35 -13.38 6.91
CA TYR A 216 8.28 -12.45 7.29
C TYR A 216 8.51 -11.78 8.65
N GLY A 217 9.24 -12.41 9.57
CA GLY A 217 9.61 -11.82 10.85
C GLY A 217 10.57 -10.62 10.74
N LYS A 218 11.22 -10.40 9.59
CA LYS A 218 12.23 -9.33 9.42
C LYS A 218 12.05 -8.48 8.17
N VAL A 219 11.56 -9.05 7.07
CA VAL A 219 11.47 -8.39 5.76
C VAL A 219 10.75 -7.04 5.81
N VAL A 220 11.28 -6.06 5.10
CA VAL A 220 10.76 -4.70 4.98
C VAL A 220 10.23 -4.48 3.57
N THR A 221 11.03 -4.80 2.55
CA THR A 221 10.62 -4.78 1.15
C THR A 221 10.98 -6.10 0.47
N MET A 222 10.26 -6.42 -0.60
CA MET A 222 10.56 -7.57 -1.45
C MET A 222 10.51 -7.17 -2.91
N HIS A 223 11.64 -7.32 -3.61
CA HIS A 223 11.81 -7.00 -5.03
C HIS A 223 11.72 -8.25 -5.92
N ALA A 224 10.92 -8.22 -6.97
CA ALA A 224 10.88 -9.29 -7.98
C ALA A 224 12.02 -9.21 -9.02
N SER A 225 13.26 -9.07 -8.53
CA SER A 225 14.46 -8.77 -9.33
C SER A 225 14.80 -9.80 -10.41
N CYS A 226 14.47 -11.08 -10.22
CA CYS A 226 14.82 -12.15 -11.16
C CYS A 226 13.65 -12.69 -12.01
N CYS A 227 12.45 -12.11 -11.89
CA CYS A 227 11.31 -12.50 -12.74
C CYS A 227 11.36 -11.74 -14.07
N GLN A 228 11.29 -12.46 -15.19
CA GLN A 228 11.49 -11.85 -16.52
C GLN A 228 10.25 -11.12 -17.06
N THR A 229 9.04 -11.62 -16.77
CA THR A 229 7.79 -11.07 -17.34
C THR A 229 6.94 -10.39 -16.29
N ILE A 230 6.11 -9.42 -16.70
CA ILE A 230 5.16 -8.74 -15.80
C ILE A 230 4.24 -9.76 -15.12
N SER A 231 3.70 -10.73 -15.86
CA SER A 231 2.81 -11.75 -15.30
C SER A 231 3.49 -12.63 -14.25
N ALA A 232 4.76 -12.99 -14.45
CA ALA A 232 5.53 -13.73 -13.43
C ALA A 232 5.77 -12.87 -12.18
N LYS A 233 6.16 -11.60 -12.36
CA LYS A 233 6.34 -10.65 -11.25
C LYS A 233 5.05 -10.50 -10.44
N ILE A 234 3.91 -10.28 -11.10
CA ILE A 234 2.59 -10.15 -10.45
C ILE A 234 2.26 -11.40 -9.65
N ARG A 235 2.36 -12.59 -10.26
CA ARG A 235 2.05 -13.86 -9.61
C ARG A 235 2.90 -14.07 -8.35
N ASP A 236 4.20 -13.88 -8.47
CA ASP A 236 5.13 -14.22 -7.39
C ASP A 236 5.07 -13.17 -6.25
N LEU A 237 4.91 -11.88 -6.57
CA LEU A 237 4.68 -10.83 -5.58
C LEU A 237 3.35 -11.00 -4.86
N ARG A 238 2.28 -11.38 -5.59
CA ARG A 238 0.98 -11.69 -4.98
C ARG A 238 1.09 -12.85 -4.00
N ALA A 239 1.82 -13.91 -4.35
CA ALA A 239 2.07 -15.03 -3.44
C ALA A 239 2.82 -14.61 -2.16
N ILE A 240 3.79 -13.71 -2.25
CA ILE A 240 4.46 -13.14 -1.06
C ILE A 240 3.49 -12.29 -0.24
N LEU A 241 2.66 -11.47 -0.88
CA LEU A 241 1.71 -10.62 -0.19
C LEU A 241 0.62 -11.43 0.52
N ASP A 242 0.10 -12.48 -0.11
CA ASP A 242 -0.84 -13.42 0.50
C ASP A 242 -0.21 -14.15 1.69
N GLY A 243 1.05 -14.56 1.55
CA GLY A 243 1.82 -15.17 2.64
C GLY A 243 2.06 -14.19 3.80
N TRP A 244 2.32 -12.92 3.51
CA TRP A 244 2.43 -11.86 4.51
C TRP A 244 1.12 -11.65 5.27
N ILE A 245 -0.01 -11.57 4.56
CA ILE A 245 -1.34 -11.42 5.17
C ILE A 245 -1.62 -12.61 6.10
N LYS A 246 -1.32 -13.84 5.67
CA LYS A 246 -1.43 -15.05 6.51
C LYS A 246 -0.50 -14.98 7.72
N PHE A 247 0.75 -14.57 7.54
CA PHE A 247 1.71 -14.43 8.64
C PHE A 247 1.24 -13.41 9.69
N LYS A 248 0.70 -12.26 9.25
CA LYS A 248 0.12 -11.26 10.15
C LYS A 248 -1.15 -11.77 10.84
N GLY A 249 -1.95 -12.59 10.17
CA GLY A 249 -3.10 -13.28 10.77
C GLY A 249 -2.69 -14.35 11.79
N GLN A 250 -1.63 -15.13 11.53
CA GLN A 250 -1.11 -16.15 12.45
C GLN A 250 -0.42 -15.55 13.68
N GLY A 251 0.10 -14.33 13.57
CA GLY A 251 0.56 -13.56 14.74
C GLY A 251 -0.54 -13.23 15.75
N LEU A 252 -1.81 -13.49 15.42
CA LEU A 252 -2.96 -13.38 16.32
C LEU A 252 -3.39 -14.72 16.95
N GLU A 253 -2.84 -15.87 16.51
CA GLU A 253 -3.29 -17.22 16.95
C GLU A 253 -2.22 -18.17 17.55
N GLY A 254 -0.96 -17.78 17.78
CA GLY A 254 -0.09 -18.63 18.63
C GLY A 254 1.41 -18.32 18.75
N ASP A 255 1.81 -17.74 19.89
CA ASP A 255 2.91 -18.19 20.79
C ASP A 255 2.80 -17.40 22.13
N PRO A 256 2.47 -18.04 23.28
CA PRO A 256 2.27 -17.36 24.58
C PRO A 256 3.55 -16.87 25.29
N ARG A 257 4.72 -16.89 24.64
CA ARG A 257 6.00 -16.59 25.32
C ARG A 257 6.53 -15.17 25.20
N TRP A 258 5.77 -14.26 24.59
CA TRP A 258 6.06 -12.83 24.65
C TRP A 258 4.91 -12.10 25.33
N LEU A 259 4.75 -12.37 26.63
CA LEU A 259 3.92 -11.57 27.53
C LEU A 259 4.74 -10.39 28.06
N ASP A 260 4.47 -9.21 27.49
CA ASP A 260 4.23 -7.89 28.12
C ASP A 260 4.53 -6.82 27.06
N GLN A 261 3.67 -5.91 26.58
CA GLN A 261 2.35 -5.33 26.87
C GLN A 261 2.00 -4.62 25.54
N THR A 262 0.83 -4.61 24.89
CA THR A 262 -0.59 -4.66 25.25
C THR A 262 -1.39 -5.23 24.06
N SER A 263 -2.48 -5.93 24.38
CA SER A 263 -3.31 -6.80 23.53
C SER A 263 -4.16 -6.12 22.43
N THR A 264 -4.18 -6.78 21.28
CA THR A 264 -5.15 -6.74 20.15
C THR A 264 -6.45 -7.50 20.48
N ILE A 265 -7.58 -7.19 19.83
CA ILE A 265 -8.72 -8.14 19.82
C ILE A 265 -9.33 -8.26 18.40
N PRO A 266 -9.47 -9.49 17.86
CA PRO A 266 -10.31 -9.78 16.69
C PRO A 266 -11.79 -9.52 17.00
N LYS A 267 -12.53 -8.96 16.05
CA LYS A 267 -13.98 -8.80 16.21
C LYS A 267 -14.64 -10.18 16.24
N ASP A 268 -15.27 -10.51 17.36
CA ASP A 268 -16.13 -11.67 17.47
C ASP A 268 -17.52 -11.37 16.88
N GLU A 269 -18.40 -12.38 16.78
CA GLU A 269 -19.76 -12.22 16.24
C GLU A 269 -20.57 -11.12 16.98
N LEU A 270 -20.22 -10.81 18.23
CA LEU A 270 -20.84 -9.75 19.02
C LEU A 270 -20.30 -8.37 18.61
N GLU A 271 -19.00 -8.22 18.41
CA GLU A 271 -18.37 -6.99 17.93
C GLU A 271 -18.80 -6.65 16.49
N GLU A 272 -19.06 -7.66 15.65
CA GLU A 272 -19.69 -7.50 14.32
C GLU A 272 -21.16 -7.05 14.44
N ALA A 273 -21.92 -7.55 15.42
CA ALA A 273 -23.28 -7.12 15.67
C ALA A 273 -23.37 -5.70 16.26
N LEU A 274 -22.44 -5.33 17.16
CA LEU A 274 -22.38 -4.01 17.79
C LEU A 274 -21.96 -2.93 16.79
N GLU A 275 -21.02 -3.22 15.90
CA GLU A 275 -20.67 -2.28 14.82
C GLU A 275 -21.80 -2.10 13.81
N GLY A 276 -22.51 -3.16 13.45
CA GLY A 276 -23.66 -3.07 12.56
C GLY A 276 -24.83 -2.27 13.14
N ALA A 277 -25.04 -2.33 14.46
CA ALA A 277 -26.16 -1.70 15.13
C ALA A 277 -25.88 -0.28 15.67
N SER A 278 -24.62 0.12 15.80
CA SER A 278 -24.26 1.40 16.42
C SER A 278 -24.41 2.58 15.45
N MET A 279 -24.88 3.73 15.96
CA MET A 279 -24.87 4.99 15.21
C MET A 279 -23.42 5.45 14.92
N GLU A 280 -23.20 6.41 14.01
CA GLU A 280 -21.85 6.89 13.62
C GLU A 280 -20.95 7.30 14.81
N ASN A 281 -21.54 7.67 15.95
CA ASN A 281 -20.83 8.00 17.18
C ASN A 281 -20.68 6.83 18.18
N LYS A 282 -20.90 5.58 17.73
CA LYS A 282 -20.89 4.34 18.52
C LYS A 282 -21.98 4.24 19.60
N THR A 283 -23.11 4.96 19.46
CA THR A 283 -24.25 4.87 20.39
C THR A 283 -25.22 3.76 19.95
N LEU A 284 -25.80 3.03 20.91
CA LEU A 284 -26.67 1.88 20.67
C LEU A 284 -27.98 2.01 21.46
N ILE A 285 -29.09 1.56 20.87
CA ILE A 285 -30.35 1.31 21.59
C ILE A 285 -30.52 -0.20 21.70
N ILE A 286 -30.46 -0.71 22.93
CA ILE A 286 -30.46 -2.15 23.20
C ILE A 286 -31.80 -2.55 23.82
N GLY A 287 -32.55 -3.41 23.13
CA GLY A 287 -33.76 -4.03 23.64
C GLY A 287 -33.52 -5.51 23.95
N VAL A 288 -33.80 -5.92 25.18
CA VAL A 288 -33.66 -7.33 25.62
C VAL A 288 -35.05 -7.95 25.65
N VAL A 289 -35.26 -9.00 24.87
CA VAL A 289 -36.61 -9.59 24.74
C VAL A 289 -36.59 -11.09 24.99
N ASN A 290 -37.50 -11.58 25.83
CA ASN A 290 -37.63 -13.00 26.16
C ASN A 290 -38.92 -13.62 25.56
N LYS A 291 -39.05 -14.94 25.65
CA LYS A 291 -40.17 -15.71 25.08
C LYS A 291 -41.57 -15.29 25.57
N ALA A 292 -41.69 -14.63 26.73
CA ALA A 292 -42.96 -14.11 27.23
C ALA A 292 -43.37 -12.83 26.46
N TYR A 293 -42.42 -11.98 26.10
CA TYR A 293 -42.64 -10.73 25.35
C TYR A 293 -42.99 -10.94 23.87
N THR A 294 -42.64 -12.09 23.30
CA THR A 294 -42.94 -12.42 21.90
C THR A 294 -44.36 -12.94 21.68
N LYS A 295 -45.12 -13.23 22.75
CA LYS A 295 -46.46 -13.83 22.65
C LYS A 295 -47.61 -12.83 22.70
N GLU A 296 -47.38 -11.60 23.17
CA GLU A 296 -48.43 -10.61 23.41
C GLU A 296 -48.26 -9.31 22.60
N GLY A 297 -47.51 -9.33 21.50
CA GLY A 297 -47.39 -8.19 20.57
C GLY A 297 -46.58 -6.99 21.11
N ALA A 298 -45.91 -7.13 22.26
CA ALA A 298 -45.09 -6.09 22.86
C ALA A 298 -43.86 -5.74 22.01
N CYS A 299 -43.25 -6.73 21.33
CA CYS A 299 -42.21 -6.47 20.32
C CYS A 299 -42.73 -5.59 19.18
N ASP A 300 -43.93 -5.88 18.69
CA ASP A 300 -44.49 -5.17 17.53
C ASP A 300 -44.83 -3.72 17.87
N LEU A 301 -45.37 -3.47 19.08
CA LEU A 301 -45.60 -2.12 19.61
C LEU A 301 -44.29 -1.34 19.83
N PHE A 302 -43.25 -2.00 20.34
CA PHE A 302 -41.92 -1.41 20.50
C PHE A 302 -41.33 -0.97 19.15
N LEU A 303 -41.39 -1.83 18.13
CA LEU A 303 -40.91 -1.51 16.78
C LEU A 303 -41.76 -0.43 16.09
N GLN A 304 -43.08 -0.42 16.30
CA GLN A 304 -43.97 0.63 15.78
C GLN A 304 -43.66 2.01 16.37
N SER A 305 -43.13 2.10 17.60
CA SER A 305 -42.78 3.39 18.22
C SER A 305 -41.67 4.14 17.48
N PHE A 306 -40.75 3.42 16.83
CA PHE A 306 -39.68 3.99 16.01
C PHE A 306 -40.17 4.47 14.63
N GLN A 307 -41.30 3.92 14.14
CA GLN A 307 -41.92 4.32 12.86
C GLN A 307 -42.73 5.61 12.96
N LEU A 308 -43.13 6.02 14.17
CA LEU A 308 -43.93 7.22 14.42
C LEU A 308 -43.07 8.47 14.70
N GLY A 309 -41.74 8.34 14.70
CA GLY A 309 -40.79 9.39 15.12
C GLY A 309 -40.55 10.54 14.13
N GLU A 310 -40.94 10.45 12.86
CA GLU A 310 -40.77 11.52 11.85
C GLU A 310 -42.08 12.23 11.46
N VAL A 311 -43.06 12.34 12.37
CA VAL A 311 -44.27 13.15 12.13
C VAL A 311 -44.28 14.48 12.90
N LEU A 312 -43.20 14.84 13.59
CA LEU A 312 -43.13 16.12 14.31
C LEU A 312 -41.93 17.01 13.93
N SER A 313 -41.74 17.29 12.63
CA SER A 313 -41.36 18.66 12.17
C SER A 313 -41.29 18.80 10.63
N SER A 314 -42.42 18.66 9.94
CA SER A 314 -42.81 19.64 8.91
C SER A 314 -44.20 19.27 8.36
N CYS A 315 -45.18 20.12 8.66
CA CYS A 315 -46.50 20.02 8.06
C CYS A 315 -46.45 20.43 6.57
N ALA A 316 -47.13 19.63 5.74
CA ALA A 316 -47.89 20.00 4.54
C ALA A 316 -47.12 20.71 3.39
N THR A 317 -47.05 20.22 2.15
CA THR A 317 -48.17 19.90 1.24
C THR A 317 -47.61 19.34 -0.08
N ASN A 318 -48.33 18.37 -0.65
CA ASN A 318 -48.51 18.01 -2.07
C ASN A 318 -47.35 18.09 -3.09
N LEU A 319 -47.02 16.92 -3.68
CA LEU A 319 -46.91 16.60 -5.13
C LEU A 319 -46.12 15.29 -5.26
N SER A 320 -46.75 14.12 -5.23
CA SER A 320 -47.42 13.38 -6.33
C SER A 320 -46.49 12.72 -7.37
N SER A 321 -46.67 11.40 -7.47
CA SER A 321 -46.27 10.45 -8.51
C SER A 321 -44.96 9.66 -8.33
N SER A 322 -45.20 8.34 -8.16
CA SER A 322 -44.37 7.18 -8.48
C SER A 322 -43.42 6.64 -7.39
N ARG A 323 -43.93 5.61 -6.68
CA ARG A 323 -43.43 4.91 -5.47
C ARG A 323 -43.27 5.81 -4.24
N SER A 324 -44.13 5.60 -3.25
CA SER A 324 -44.07 6.33 -1.99
C SER A 324 -42.73 6.00 -1.31
N ILE A 325 -42.07 7.03 -0.78
CA ILE A 325 -40.91 6.93 0.12
C ILE A 325 -41.17 5.84 1.19
N ARG A 326 -42.42 5.71 1.63
CA ARG A 326 -42.93 4.65 2.52
C ARG A 326 -42.59 3.22 2.07
N GLN A 327 -42.67 2.90 0.78
CA GLN A 327 -42.34 1.55 0.27
C GLN A 327 -40.83 1.32 0.17
N LEU A 328 -40.05 2.36 -0.17
CA LEU A 328 -38.58 2.30 -0.17
C LEU A 328 -38.02 2.11 1.24
N TRP A 329 -38.67 2.69 2.26
CA TRP A 329 -38.31 2.50 3.67
C TRP A 329 -38.74 1.14 4.23
N ILE A 330 -39.95 0.66 3.91
CA ILE A 330 -40.42 -0.68 4.30
C ILE A 330 -39.50 -1.78 3.76
N ASP A 331 -39.02 -1.64 2.52
CA ASP A 331 -38.12 -2.61 1.90
C ASP A 331 -36.68 -2.48 2.43
N ALA A 332 -36.23 -1.27 2.79
CA ALA A 332 -34.94 -1.03 3.46
C ALA A 332 -34.88 -1.64 4.87
N ILE A 333 -35.95 -1.47 5.65
CA ILE A 333 -36.10 -2.03 7.01
C ILE A 333 -36.18 -3.56 6.98
N SER A 334 -36.84 -4.15 5.98
CA SER A 334 -36.99 -5.61 5.88
C SER A 334 -35.67 -6.34 5.60
N ASN A 335 -34.67 -5.65 5.03
CA ASN A 335 -33.35 -6.23 4.73
C ASN A 335 -32.30 -5.99 5.82
N ALA A 336 -32.57 -5.11 6.79
CA ALA A 336 -31.64 -4.78 7.87
C ALA A 336 -31.92 -5.52 9.19
N LEU A 337 -33.05 -6.25 9.33
CA LEU A 337 -33.30 -7.01 10.55
C LEU A 337 -32.37 -8.24 10.69
N HIS A 338 -31.37 -8.17 11.57
CA HIS A 338 -30.53 -9.32 11.96
C HIS A 338 -30.79 -9.73 13.42
N CYS A 339 -31.18 -10.99 13.64
CA CYS A 339 -31.45 -11.55 14.97
C CYS A 339 -30.30 -12.46 15.42
N TYR A 340 -29.66 -12.13 16.55
CA TYR A 340 -28.60 -12.96 17.14
C TYR A 340 -29.11 -13.79 18.33
N LYS A 341 -28.61 -15.03 18.45
CA LYS A 341 -28.85 -15.92 19.58
C LYS A 341 -27.57 -16.04 20.40
N LEU A 342 -27.55 -15.49 21.60
CA LEU A 342 -26.42 -15.63 22.53
C LEU A 342 -26.15 -17.12 22.82
N LYS A 343 -24.90 -17.56 22.59
CA LYS A 343 -24.38 -18.83 23.12
C LYS A 343 -23.87 -18.59 24.54
N THR A 344 -24.39 -19.34 25.50
CA THR A 344 -23.89 -19.35 26.88
C THR A 344 -23.03 -20.60 27.07
N ASP A 345 -21.73 -20.40 27.28
CA ASP A 345 -20.79 -21.50 27.58
C ASP A 345 -21.09 -22.07 28.97
N GLY A 346 -21.95 -23.08 29.03
CA GLY A 346 -22.15 -23.93 30.21
C GLY A 346 -23.10 -23.41 31.29
N VAL A 347 -23.72 -22.24 31.14
CA VAL A 347 -24.82 -21.79 32.01
C VAL A 347 -26.15 -22.10 31.31
N ASP A 348 -26.91 -23.04 31.87
CA ASP A 348 -28.21 -23.45 31.35
C ASP A 348 -29.30 -22.45 31.77
N PHE A 349 -29.76 -21.64 30.80
CA PHE A 349 -30.98 -20.83 30.89
C PHE A 349 -32.12 -21.48 30.10
N SER A 350 -32.35 -22.79 30.26
CA SER A 350 -33.34 -23.58 29.50
C SER A 350 -34.79 -23.07 29.53
N GLY A 351 -35.10 -21.96 30.20
CA GLY A 351 -36.37 -21.21 30.08
C GLY A 351 -36.32 -19.90 29.29
N GLU A 352 -35.17 -19.24 29.13
CA GLU A 352 -35.10 -17.85 28.67
C GLU A 352 -34.25 -17.72 27.40
N LYS A 353 -34.94 -17.57 26.27
CA LYS A 353 -34.32 -17.20 25.00
C LYS A 353 -34.38 -15.69 24.88
N VAL A 354 -33.21 -15.05 24.93
CA VAL A 354 -33.05 -13.62 24.68
C VAL A 354 -32.83 -13.40 23.19
N TYR A 355 -33.64 -12.54 22.59
CA TYR A 355 -33.53 -12.15 21.19
C TYR A 355 -33.20 -10.66 21.09
N MET A 356 -32.23 -10.32 20.25
CA MET A 356 -31.98 -8.94 19.80
C MET A 356 -32.66 -8.74 18.45
N ILE A 357 -33.39 -7.64 18.30
CA ILE A 357 -34.04 -7.24 17.04
C ILE A 357 -33.44 -5.88 16.64
N TRP A 358 -33.03 -5.72 15.38
CA TRP A 358 -32.34 -4.51 14.85
C TRP A 358 -33.07 -3.93 13.62
N MET A 359 -32.94 -2.63 13.32
CA MET A 359 -33.24 -1.99 12.03
C MET A 359 -32.03 -1.22 11.54
#